data_AF-A0A7Y8M480-F1
#
_entry.id   AF-A0A7Y8M480-F1
#
_cell.length_a   1.000
_cell.length_b   1.000
_cell.length_c   1.000
_cell.angle_alpha   90.00
_cell.angle_beta   90.00
_cell.angle_gamma   90.00
#
_symmetry.space_group_name_H-M   'P 1'
#
loop_
_entity.id
_entity.type
_entity.pdbx_description
1 polymer ?
#
loop_
_entity_poly.entity_id
_entity_poly.type
_entity_poly.pdbx_seq_one_letter_code
_entity_poly.pdbx_strand_id
1 'polypeptide(L)'
;MGSFHPYESVPADHPLLLLLADIAAEKNVPIDLHYDVAPHEIEPLPAPLPNNPRNPPRIAENLAAFERLLAHNRAALIIWAHAGSDPLRIRTPLLCRELLACHPNLYMSVRVGRGAAHSAFALNEGGHLKRAWLELIEDFPDRFVVGSDVFHPPVAGTERAEYMKSTLDNLQTLLGQLPPDLARRLAVENVIAIYRQPVAD
;
A
#
# COMPACT_ATOMS: atom_id res chain seq x y z
N MET A 1 -5.61 14.25 1.85
CA MET A 1 -4.84 15.19 2.69
C MET A 1 -5.21 16.62 2.31
N GLY A 2 -5.12 17.59 3.22
CA GLY A 2 -5.46 19.00 2.95
C GLY A 2 -4.32 19.78 2.29
N SER A 3 -4.60 21.01 1.85
CA SER A 3 -3.65 21.92 1.19
C SER A 3 -2.43 22.35 2.05
N PHE A 4 -2.43 22.01 3.33
CA PHE A 4 -1.32 22.26 4.26
C PHE A 4 -0.38 21.07 4.44
N HIS A 5 -0.65 19.93 3.80
CA HIS A 5 0.23 18.77 3.90
C HIS A 5 1.57 19.07 3.20
N PRO A 6 2.73 18.94 3.89
CA PRO A 6 4.01 19.15 3.25
C PRO A 6 4.28 18.05 2.21
N TYR A 7 5.09 18.39 1.20
CA TYR A 7 5.74 17.40 0.37
C TYR A 7 7.01 16.97 1.10
N GLU A 8 7.13 15.67 1.36
CA GLU A 8 8.29 15.08 2.02
C GLU A 8 8.90 14.05 1.07
N SER A 9 10.22 14.11 0.89
CA SER A 9 10.95 13.18 0.05
C SER A 9 12.26 12.81 0.72
N VAL A 10 12.37 11.53 1.08
CA VAL A 10 13.58 10.94 1.65
C VAL A 10 13.88 9.68 0.83
N PRO A 11 15.12 9.51 0.32
CA PRO A 11 15.52 8.27 -0.34
C PRO A 11 15.29 7.08 0.60
N ALA A 12 14.70 6.00 0.09
CA ALA A 12 14.39 4.83 0.93
C ALA A 12 15.64 4.16 1.52
N ASP A 13 16.80 4.33 0.87
CA ASP A 13 18.12 3.87 1.32
C ASP A 13 18.87 4.88 2.20
N HIS A 14 18.18 5.90 2.72
CA HIS A 14 18.78 6.84 3.68
C HIS A 14 19.34 6.07 4.89
N PRO A 15 20.56 6.40 5.41
CA PRO A 15 21.21 5.63 6.47
C PRO A 15 20.36 5.40 7.73
N LEU A 16 19.50 6.36 8.09
CA LEU A 16 18.58 6.21 9.23
C LEU A 16 17.43 5.22 8.95
N LEU A 17 16.98 5.08 7.71
CA LEU A 17 15.98 4.06 7.34
C LEU A 17 16.61 2.67 7.30
N LEU A 18 17.86 2.57 6.84
CA LEU A 18 18.62 1.31 6.90
C LEU A 18 18.85 0.87 8.35
N LEU A 19 19.25 1.80 9.23
CA LEU A 19 19.37 1.53 10.67
C LEU A 19 18.02 1.14 11.29
N LEU A 20 16.92 1.79 10.89
CA LEU A 20 15.58 1.42 11.33
C LEU A 20 15.22 -0.01 10.90
N ALA A 21 15.58 -0.42 9.69
CA ALA A 21 15.39 -1.80 9.22
C ALA A 21 16.17 -2.80 10.09
N ASP A 22 17.43 -2.48 10.44
CA ASP A 22 18.24 -3.32 11.33
C ASP A 22 17.62 -3.45 12.73
N ILE A 23 17.16 -2.33 13.30
CA ILE A 23 16.48 -2.33 14.61
C ILE A 23 15.17 -3.12 14.54
N ALA A 24 14.38 -2.94 13.47
CA ALA A 24 13.12 -3.64 13.28
C ALA A 24 13.32 -5.16 13.17
N ALA A 25 14.36 -5.59 12.44
CA ALA A 25 14.77 -6.99 12.39
C ALA A 25 15.20 -7.52 13.76
N GLU A 26 16.03 -6.79 14.50
CA GLU A 26 16.49 -7.18 15.84
C GLU A 26 15.33 -7.29 16.84
N LYS A 27 14.42 -6.32 16.84
CA LYS A 27 13.25 -6.27 17.72
C LYS A 27 12.09 -7.12 17.22
N ASN A 28 12.22 -7.65 16.01
CA ASN A 28 11.26 -8.53 15.39
C ASN A 28 9.87 -7.89 15.25
N VAL A 29 9.87 -6.62 14.84
CA VAL A 29 8.69 -5.79 14.60
C VAL A 29 8.65 -5.38 13.13
N PRO A 30 7.49 -5.42 12.47
CA PRO A 30 7.35 -4.94 11.10
C PRO A 30 7.45 -3.42 10.99
N ILE A 31 7.89 -2.93 9.83
CA ILE A 31 7.82 -1.51 9.45
C ILE A 31 6.65 -1.33 8.48
N ASP A 32 5.65 -0.54 8.87
CA ASP A 32 4.63 -0.04 7.94
C ASP A 32 5.18 1.19 7.21
N LEU A 33 5.29 1.10 5.89
CA LEU A 33 5.97 2.08 5.05
C LEU A 33 5.00 2.71 4.06
N HIS A 34 4.74 4.00 4.26
CA HIS A 34 4.05 4.85 3.29
C HIS A 34 5.06 5.43 2.31
N TYR A 35 5.03 4.96 1.06
CA TYR A 35 6.04 5.32 0.06
C TYR A 35 5.45 5.32 -1.35
N ASP A 36 5.57 6.45 -2.03
CA ASP A 36 5.19 6.60 -3.43
C ASP A 36 6.40 6.28 -4.32
N VAL A 37 6.29 5.23 -5.13
CA VAL A 37 7.40 4.76 -5.97
C VAL A 37 7.37 5.40 -7.35
N ALA A 38 8.55 5.67 -7.89
CA ALA A 38 8.81 6.20 -9.22
C ALA A 38 9.97 5.40 -9.86
N PRO A 39 9.69 4.42 -10.75
CA PRO A 39 10.69 3.65 -11.49
C PRO A 39 11.53 4.48 -12.48
N HIS A 40 11.08 5.69 -12.79
CA HIS A 40 11.72 6.69 -13.62
C HIS A 40 11.21 8.06 -13.17
N GLU A 41 11.82 9.15 -13.65
CA GLU A 41 11.29 10.49 -13.41
C GLU A 41 9.87 10.63 -13.99
N ILE A 42 8.93 11.08 -13.17
CA ILE A 42 7.53 11.27 -13.55
C ILE A 42 7.31 12.76 -13.81
N GLU A 43 7.26 13.17 -15.08
CA GLU A 43 6.88 14.51 -15.52
C GLU A 43 6.22 14.42 -16.93
N PRO A 44 5.02 14.99 -17.15
CA PRO A 44 4.16 15.61 -16.14
C PRO A 44 3.52 14.57 -15.21
N LEU A 45 3.11 14.99 -14.01
CA LEU A 45 2.33 14.13 -13.13
C LEU A 45 0.99 13.72 -13.78
N PRO A 46 0.51 12.49 -13.55
CA PRO A 46 -0.76 12.03 -14.11
C PRO A 46 -1.94 12.85 -13.56
N ALA A 47 -2.94 13.11 -14.39
CA ALA A 47 -4.17 13.78 -13.95
C ALA A 47 -5.34 12.78 -13.83
N PRO A 48 -6.29 12.98 -12.89
CA PRO A 48 -6.28 14.01 -11.86
C PRO A 48 -5.47 13.58 -10.64
N LEU A 49 -4.73 14.52 -10.04
CA LEU A 49 -4.18 14.40 -8.70
C LEU A 49 -4.86 15.41 -7.77
N PRO A 50 -4.94 15.15 -6.46
CA PRO A 50 -5.35 16.16 -5.50
C PRO A 50 -4.50 17.42 -5.66
N ASN A 51 -5.17 18.57 -5.77
CA ASN A 51 -4.48 19.85 -5.91
C ASN A 51 -3.82 20.24 -4.58
N ASN A 52 -2.55 19.89 -4.42
CA ASN A 52 -1.70 20.40 -3.36
C ASN A 52 -0.59 21.25 -3.99
N PRO A 53 -0.61 22.60 -3.83
CA PRO A 53 0.39 23.47 -4.44
C PRO A 53 1.81 23.26 -3.92
N ARG A 54 1.98 22.49 -2.84
CA ARG A 54 3.28 22.11 -2.29
C ARG A 54 3.90 20.87 -2.94
N ASN A 55 3.11 20.11 -3.70
CA ASN A 55 3.65 18.98 -4.44
C ASN A 55 4.47 19.50 -5.62
N PRO A 56 5.68 18.96 -5.87
CA PRO A 56 6.48 19.35 -7.01
C PRO A 56 5.78 18.93 -8.32
N PRO A 57 6.08 19.58 -9.45
CA PRO A 57 5.52 19.22 -10.76
C PRO A 57 6.11 17.92 -11.32
N ARG A 58 7.14 17.36 -10.66
CA ARG A 58 7.84 16.13 -11.03
C ARG A 58 8.19 15.32 -9.80
N ILE A 59 8.23 13.99 -9.95
CA ILE A 59 8.77 13.06 -8.95
C ILE A 59 10.02 12.43 -9.52
N ALA A 60 11.15 12.54 -8.81
CA ALA A 60 12.41 11.90 -9.21
C ALA A 60 12.32 10.37 -9.10
N GLU A 61 13.11 9.66 -9.90
CA GLU A 61 13.27 8.20 -9.78
C GLU A 61 13.70 7.84 -8.35
N ASN A 62 13.08 6.81 -7.79
CA ASN A 62 13.36 6.37 -6.43
C ASN A 62 13.23 4.84 -6.20
N LEU A 63 12.87 4.08 -7.24
CA LEU A 63 12.73 2.63 -7.17
C LEU A 63 14.05 1.95 -6.77
N ALA A 64 15.17 2.39 -7.33
CA ALA A 64 16.47 1.79 -7.03
C ALA A 64 16.84 1.94 -5.54
N ALA A 65 16.48 3.07 -4.92
CA ALA A 65 16.66 3.28 -3.48
C ALA A 65 15.74 2.37 -2.67
N PHE A 66 14.50 2.19 -3.13
CA PHE A 66 13.55 1.29 -2.47
C PHE A 66 14.02 -0.17 -2.52
N GLU A 67 14.51 -0.65 -3.66
CA GLU A 67 15.08 -2.00 -3.77
C GLU A 67 16.29 -2.20 -2.86
N ARG A 68 17.14 -1.17 -2.69
CA ARG A 68 18.26 -1.20 -1.74
C ARG A 68 17.79 -1.31 -0.29
N LEU A 69 16.75 -0.57 0.12
CA LEU A 69 16.14 -0.74 1.46
C LEU A 69 15.64 -2.17 1.66
N LEU A 70 14.88 -2.69 0.70
CA LEU A 70 14.31 -4.04 0.78
C LEU A 70 15.41 -5.13 0.80
N ALA A 71 16.56 -4.88 0.17
CA ALA A 71 17.69 -5.79 0.12
C ALA A 71 18.64 -5.71 1.33
N HIS A 72 18.66 -4.56 2.03
CA HIS A 72 19.60 -4.27 3.12
C HIS A 72 19.58 -5.32 4.23
N ASN A 73 18.39 -5.62 4.77
CA ASN A 73 18.23 -6.62 5.82
C ASN A 73 16.95 -7.44 5.59
N ARG A 74 17.11 -8.67 5.12
CA ARG A 74 16.00 -9.56 4.76
C ARG A 74 15.20 -10.08 5.95
N ALA A 75 15.67 -9.86 7.19
CA ALA A 75 14.89 -10.16 8.38
C ALA A 75 13.93 -9.01 8.76
N ALA A 76 14.09 -7.81 8.19
CA ALA A 76 13.19 -6.69 8.41
C ALA A 76 11.95 -6.82 7.53
N LEU A 77 10.79 -7.06 8.13
CA LEU A 77 9.51 -7.13 7.40
C LEU A 77 9.02 -5.71 7.08
N ILE A 78 8.80 -5.42 5.79
CA ILE A 78 8.35 -4.12 5.29
C ILE A 78 6.92 -4.25 4.75
N ILE A 79 5.95 -3.56 5.32
CA ILE A 79 4.56 -3.56 4.87
C ILE A 79 4.36 -2.29 4.06
N TRP A 80 4.37 -2.41 2.73
CA TRP A 80 4.23 -1.29 1.82
C TRP A 80 2.77 -0.86 1.68
N ALA A 81 2.45 0.28 2.28
CA ALA A 81 1.09 0.74 2.47
C ALA A 81 0.39 1.12 1.16
N HIS A 82 -0.93 0.93 1.13
CA HIS A 82 -1.84 1.39 0.07
C HIS A 82 -1.75 0.68 -1.28
N ALA A 83 -1.52 -0.63 -1.27
CA ALA A 83 -1.72 -1.44 -2.47
C ALA A 83 -3.16 -1.33 -2.97
N GLY A 84 -3.34 -1.22 -4.29
CA GLY A 84 -4.65 -1.20 -4.92
C GLY A 84 -5.30 0.19 -5.02
N SER A 85 -4.61 1.25 -4.63
CA SER A 85 -5.09 2.63 -4.78
C SER A 85 -3.90 3.61 -4.91
N ASP A 86 -3.33 3.69 -6.11
CA ASP A 86 -2.19 4.57 -6.39
C ASP A 86 -2.56 5.76 -7.31
N PRO A 87 -2.56 6.99 -6.78
CA PRO A 87 -2.82 8.21 -7.55
C PRO A 87 -1.76 8.49 -8.64
N LEU A 88 -0.51 8.05 -8.45
CA LEU A 88 0.55 8.21 -9.45
C LEU A 88 0.44 7.19 -10.60
N ARG A 89 -0.44 6.20 -10.48
CA ARG A 89 -0.70 5.20 -11.53
C ARG A 89 0.53 4.38 -11.92
N ILE A 90 1.47 4.21 -11.01
CA ILE A 90 2.72 3.49 -11.21
C ILE A 90 2.70 2.10 -10.57
N ARG A 91 2.12 1.97 -9.37
CA ARG A 91 2.07 0.73 -8.58
C ARG A 91 1.01 -0.23 -9.14
N THR A 92 1.35 -0.83 -10.28
CA THR A 92 0.54 -1.85 -10.96
C THR A 92 0.78 -3.24 -10.37
N PRO A 93 -0.12 -4.21 -10.64
CA PRO A 93 0.11 -5.60 -10.24
C PRO A 93 1.43 -6.20 -10.75
N LEU A 94 1.90 -5.77 -11.93
CA LEU A 94 3.16 -6.24 -12.50
C LEU A 94 4.35 -5.78 -11.64
N LEU A 95 4.44 -4.48 -11.35
CA LEU A 95 5.52 -3.95 -10.49
C LEU A 95 5.48 -4.58 -9.09
N CYS A 96 4.27 -4.74 -8.52
CA CYS A 96 4.09 -5.42 -7.24
C CYS A 96 4.61 -6.86 -7.28
N ARG A 97 4.31 -7.61 -8.35
CA ARG A 97 4.75 -9.01 -8.52
C ARG A 97 6.27 -9.12 -8.60
N GLU A 98 6.90 -8.26 -9.40
CA GLU A 98 8.36 -8.22 -9.56
C GLU A 98 9.04 -7.98 -8.19
N LEU A 99 8.58 -6.97 -7.46
CA LEU A 99 9.12 -6.67 -6.14
C LEU A 99 8.83 -7.77 -5.10
N LEU A 100 7.63 -8.35 -5.08
CA LEU A 100 7.29 -9.44 -4.15
C LEU A 100 8.11 -10.71 -4.41
N ALA A 101 8.39 -11.01 -5.67
CA ALA A 101 9.19 -12.17 -6.07
C ALA A 101 10.68 -12.00 -5.67
N CYS A 102 11.23 -10.79 -5.84
CA CYS A 102 12.63 -10.50 -5.53
C CYS A 102 12.88 -10.22 -4.05
N HIS A 103 11.85 -9.81 -3.29
CA HIS A 103 12.00 -9.39 -1.91
C HIS A 103 11.07 -10.17 -0.98
N PRO A 104 11.54 -11.28 -0.35
CA PRO A 104 10.72 -12.14 0.52
C PRO A 104 10.26 -11.46 1.81
N ASN A 105 10.83 -10.31 2.15
CA ASN A 105 10.49 -9.50 3.31
C ASN A 105 9.50 -8.35 3.01
N LEU A 106 9.01 -8.23 1.77
CA LEU A 106 8.03 -7.20 1.37
C LEU A 106 6.58 -7.67 1.53
N TYR A 107 5.75 -6.95 2.23
CA TYR A 107 4.33 -7.21 2.40
C TYR A 107 3.56 -5.99 1.90
N MET A 108 2.25 -6.11 1.76
CA MET A 108 1.40 -5.01 1.29
C MET A 108 0.16 -4.88 2.15
N SER A 109 -0.14 -3.65 2.58
CA SER A 109 -1.46 -3.34 3.13
C SER A 109 -2.36 -2.78 2.02
N VAL A 110 -3.43 -3.51 1.74
CA VAL A 110 -4.43 -3.19 0.72
C VAL A 110 -5.34 -2.11 1.26
N ARG A 111 -5.43 -1.01 0.52
CA ARG A 111 -6.31 0.10 0.78
C ARG A 111 -7.07 0.42 -0.48
N VAL A 112 -8.39 0.42 -0.41
CA VAL A 112 -9.24 0.58 -1.58
C VAL A 112 -10.08 1.85 -1.45
N GLY A 113 -9.60 2.92 -2.08
CA GLY A 113 -10.38 4.13 -2.28
C GLY A 113 -11.39 3.97 -3.43
N ARG A 114 -11.70 5.07 -4.13
CA ARG A 114 -12.50 5.03 -5.35
C ARG A 114 -11.81 4.15 -6.42
N GLY A 115 -12.53 3.18 -6.96
CA GLY A 115 -12.07 2.37 -8.10
C GLY A 115 -11.87 3.21 -9.36
N ALA A 116 -10.99 2.78 -10.24
CA ALA A 116 -10.64 3.49 -11.48
C ALA A 116 -10.31 2.50 -12.60
N ALA A 117 -10.34 2.92 -13.86
CA ALA A 117 -9.97 2.04 -14.98
C ALA A 117 -8.49 1.59 -14.91
N HIS A 118 -7.58 2.48 -14.52
CA HIS A 118 -6.14 2.24 -14.54
C HIS A 118 -5.71 1.03 -13.68
N SER A 119 -4.76 0.21 -14.17
CA SER A 119 -4.37 -1.07 -13.53
C SER A 119 -3.83 -0.92 -12.11
N ALA A 120 -3.29 0.24 -11.73
CA ALA A 120 -2.82 0.53 -10.36
C ALA A 120 -3.94 0.59 -9.29
N PHE A 121 -5.22 0.53 -9.71
CA PHE A 121 -6.38 0.43 -8.81
C PHE A 121 -6.92 -0.99 -8.79
N ALA A 122 -7.16 -1.54 -7.60
CA ALA A 122 -7.65 -2.91 -7.41
C ALA A 122 -9.09 -3.09 -7.90
N LEU A 123 -9.95 -2.12 -7.61
CA LEU A 123 -11.32 -2.09 -8.11
C LEU A 123 -11.43 -1.24 -9.39
N ASN A 124 -12.30 -1.66 -10.30
CA ASN A 124 -12.75 -0.80 -11.40
C ASN A 124 -13.81 0.21 -10.92
N GLU A 125 -14.30 1.07 -11.82
CA GLU A 125 -15.29 2.12 -11.50
C GLU A 125 -16.63 1.56 -11.01
N GLY A 126 -16.95 0.30 -11.36
CA GLY A 126 -18.13 -0.42 -10.88
C GLY A 126 -17.92 -1.19 -9.57
N GLY A 127 -16.75 -1.07 -8.92
CA GLY A 127 -16.45 -1.77 -7.68
C GLY A 127 -16.05 -3.24 -7.87
N HIS A 128 -15.82 -3.70 -9.10
CA HIS A 128 -15.38 -5.06 -9.35
C HIS A 128 -13.87 -5.21 -9.20
N LEU A 129 -13.44 -6.24 -8.49
CA LEU A 129 -12.04 -6.61 -8.35
C LEU A 129 -11.48 -6.99 -9.71
N LYS A 130 -10.37 -6.35 -10.11
CA LYS A 130 -9.73 -6.65 -11.38
C LYS A 130 -8.97 -7.97 -11.31
N ARG A 131 -9.08 -8.74 -12.39
CA ARG A 131 -8.43 -10.05 -12.54
C ARG A 131 -6.93 -10.03 -12.22
N ALA A 132 -6.19 -9.04 -12.71
CA ALA A 132 -4.74 -8.94 -12.45
C ALA A 132 -4.40 -8.72 -10.97
N TRP A 133 -5.28 -8.07 -10.18
CA TRP A 133 -5.10 -7.94 -8.74
C TRP A 133 -5.49 -9.22 -8.00
N LEU A 134 -6.54 -9.91 -8.44
CA LEU A 134 -6.89 -11.23 -7.91
C LEU A 134 -5.73 -12.21 -8.10
N GLU A 135 -5.20 -12.35 -9.32
CA GLU A 135 -4.07 -13.23 -9.64
C GLU A 135 -2.82 -12.89 -8.82
N LEU A 136 -2.54 -11.59 -8.61
CA LEU A 136 -1.43 -11.18 -7.75
C LEU A 136 -1.62 -11.64 -6.30
N ILE A 137 -2.82 -11.51 -5.76
CA ILE A 137 -3.11 -11.92 -4.38
C ILE A 137 -3.08 -13.46 -4.27
N GLU A 138 -3.57 -14.18 -5.29
CA GLU A 138 -3.52 -15.64 -5.35
C GLU A 138 -2.09 -16.19 -5.39
N ASP A 139 -1.18 -15.52 -6.12
CA ASP A 139 0.21 -15.95 -6.24
C ASP A 139 1.07 -15.62 -5.00
N PHE A 140 0.63 -14.67 -4.16
CA PHE A 140 1.31 -14.28 -2.92
C PHE A 140 0.31 -14.20 -1.75
N PRO A 141 -0.39 -15.29 -1.40
CA PRO A 141 -1.57 -15.26 -0.53
C PRO A 141 -1.27 -14.92 0.93
N ASP A 142 -0.01 -15.00 1.33
CA ASP A 142 0.52 -14.67 2.66
C ASP A 142 1.12 -13.26 2.75
N ARG A 143 1.17 -12.50 1.64
CA ARG A 143 1.89 -11.22 1.54
C ARG A 143 1.01 -9.98 1.59
N PHE A 144 -0.30 -10.16 1.71
CA PHE A 144 -1.28 -9.07 1.70
C PHE A 144 -2.10 -9.04 2.99
N VAL A 145 -2.33 -7.85 3.52
CA VAL A 145 -3.25 -7.57 4.63
C VAL A 145 -4.20 -6.44 4.26
N VAL A 146 -5.30 -6.28 5.00
CA VAL A 146 -6.18 -5.11 4.86
C VAL A 146 -5.64 -3.94 5.68
N GLY A 147 -5.58 -2.74 5.08
CA GLY A 147 -5.25 -1.48 5.74
C GLY A 147 -6.26 -0.39 5.39
N SER A 148 -7.09 0.01 6.35
CA SER A 148 -8.22 0.91 6.07
C SER A 148 -7.82 2.35 5.77
N ASP A 149 -6.70 2.84 6.33
CA ASP A 149 -6.29 4.25 6.23
C ASP A 149 -7.39 5.22 6.75
N VAL A 150 -8.21 4.72 7.68
CA VAL A 150 -9.33 5.45 8.29
C VAL A 150 -8.83 6.13 9.56
N PHE A 151 -8.92 7.46 9.58
CA PHE A 151 -8.72 8.29 10.76
C PHE A 151 -9.85 8.11 11.79
N HIS A 152 -9.66 8.56 13.03
CA HIS A 152 -10.76 8.65 13.99
C HIS A 152 -11.93 9.42 13.36
N PRO A 153 -13.18 8.92 13.45
CA PRO A 153 -14.28 9.34 12.59
C PRO A 153 -14.43 10.86 12.59
N PRO A 154 -14.40 11.50 11.42
CA PRO A 154 -14.75 12.90 11.29
C PRO A 154 -16.23 13.07 11.66
N VAL A 155 -16.60 14.29 12.08
CA VAL A 155 -17.98 14.64 12.41
C VAL A 155 -18.94 14.09 11.33
N ALA A 156 -19.96 13.36 11.76
CA ALA A 156 -20.93 12.74 10.87
C ALA A 156 -21.55 13.80 9.93
N GLY A 157 -21.74 13.44 8.66
CA GLY A 157 -22.26 14.33 7.63
C GLY A 157 -21.21 15.21 6.93
N THR A 158 -19.91 14.99 7.16
CA THR A 158 -18.84 15.62 6.37
C THR A 158 -18.44 14.74 5.19
N GLU A 159 -17.99 15.35 4.08
CA GLU A 159 -17.47 14.61 2.91
C GLU A 159 -16.35 13.63 3.28
N ARG A 160 -15.53 13.99 4.27
CA ARG A 160 -14.46 13.11 4.77
C ARG A 160 -15.03 11.87 5.47
N ALA A 161 -16.13 12.01 6.21
CA ALA A 161 -16.82 10.88 6.84
C ALA A 161 -17.35 9.91 5.79
N GLU A 162 -18.00 10.45 4.76
CA GLU A 162 -18.56 9.67 3.65
C GLU A 162 -17.46 8.96 2.86
N TYR A 163 -16.35 9.64 2.59
CA TYR A 163 -15.18 9.04 1.93
C TYR A 163 -14.61 7.87 2.74
N MET A 164 -14.41 8.06 4.06
CA MET A 164 -13.86 7.02 4.93
C MET A 164 -14.82 5.84 5.08
N LYS A 165 -16.13 6.08 5.16
CA LYS A 165 -17.14 5.02 5.09
C LYS A 165 -17.04 4.25 3.77
N SER A 166 -16.98 4.95 2.63
CA SER A 166 -16.86 4.28 1.32
C SER A 166 -15.58 3.46 1.19
N THR A 167 -14.49 3.88 1.85
CA THR A 167 -13.22 3.10 1.88
C THR A 167 -13.42 1.77 2.61
N LEU A 168 -14.15 1.77 3.73
CA LEU A 168 -14.49 0.53 4.45
C LEU A 168 -15.44 -0.36 3.64
N ASP A 169 -16.48 0.23 3.03
CA ASP A 169 -17.44 -0.49 2.18
C ASP A 169 -16.74 -1.13 0.96
N ASN A 170 -15.76 -0.44 0.38
CA ASN A 170 -14.95 -0.95 -0.74
C ASN A 170 -14.02 -2.08 -0.32
N LEU A 171 -13.45 -2.04 0.89
CA LEU A 171 -12.67 -3.15 1.43
C LEU A 171 -13.54 -4.39 1.64
N GLN A 172 -14.75 -4.24 2.17
CA GLN A 172 -15.70 -5.35 2.27
C GLN A 172 -16.07 -5.90 0.89
N THR A 173 -16.29 -5.00 -0.08
CA THR A 173 -16.58 -5.37 -1.48
C THR A 173 -15.42 -6.13 -2.12
N LEU A 174 -14.17 -5.72 -1.89
CA LEU A 174 -12.99 -6.45 -2.35
C LEU A 174 -12.93 -7.85 -1.72
N LEU A 175 -13.05 -7.94 -0.39
CA LEU A 175 -12.99 -9.21 0.34
C LEU A 175 -14.11 -10.18 -0.09
N GLY A 176 -15.32 -9.68 -0.33
CA GLY A 176 -16.45 -10.49 -0.80
C GLY A 176 -16.31 -11.03 -2.22
N GLN A 177 -15.32 -10.55 -2.98
CA GLN A 177 -14.99 -11.04 -4.33
C GLN A 177 -13.81 -12.02 -4.35
N LEU A 178 -13.16 -12.26 -3.22
CA LEU A 178 -12.07 -13.25 -3.10
C LEU A 178 -12.62 -14.64 -2.77
N PRO A 179 -11.91 -15.72 -3.14
CA PRO A 179 -12.15 -17.05 -2.57
C PRO A 179 -12.16 -16.99 -1.02
N PRO A 180 -13.04 -17.73 -0.33
CA PRO A 180 -13.21 -17.62 1.13
C PRO A 180 -11.92 -17.75 1.94
N ASP A 181 -11.05 -18.69 1.56
CA ASP A 181 -9.77 -18.89 2.24
C ASP A 181 -8.81 -17.71 2.04
N LEU A 182 -8.83 -17.10 0.85
CA LEU A 182 -7.99 -15.95 0.53
C LEU A 182 -8.49 -14.69 1.25
N ALA A 183 -9.81 -14.50 1.33
CA ALA A 183 -10.42 -13.43 2.09
C ALA A 183 -10.05 -13.51 3.58
N ARG A 184 -10.12 -14.71 4.17
CA ARG A 184 -9.77 -14.96 5.59
C ARG A 184 -8.29 -14.67 5.87
N ARG A 185 -7.40 -15.05 4.95
CA ARG A 185 -5.97 -14.74 5.04
C ARG A 185 -5.70 -13.25 5.01
N LEU A 186 -6.24 -12.54 4.02
CA LEU A 186 -6.07 -11.10 3.86
C LEU A 186 -6.60 -10.31 5.05
N ALA A 187 -7.78 -10.70 5.55
CA ALA A 187 -8.48 -9.95 6.58
C ALA A 187 -7.93 -10.21 7.99
N VAL A 188 -7.43 -11.42 8.27
CA VAL A 188 -7.14 -11.85 9.65
C VAL A 188 -5.82 -12.61 9.79
N GLU A 189 -5.61 -13.72 9.07
CA GLU A 189 -4.47 -14.60 9.40
C GLU A 189 -3.12 -13.96 9.13
N ASN A 190 -2.99 -13.23 8.02
CA ASN A 190 -1.73 -12.62 7.64
C ASN A 190 -1.34 -11.51 8.63
N VAL A 191 -2.30 -10.73 9.14
CA VAL A 191 -1.99 -9.69 10.14
C VAL A 191 -1.54 -10.33 11.47
N ILE A 192 -2.16 -11.44 11.89
CA ILE A 192 -1.73 -12.20 13.07
C ILE A 192 -0.31 -12.72 12.89
N ALA A 193 0.01 -13.30 11.73
CA ALA A 193 1.34 -13.83 11.44
C ALA A 193 2.42 -12.74 11.39
N ILE A 194 2.14 -11.62 10.71
CA ILE A 194 3.10 -10.53 10.48
C ILE A 194 3.35 -9.73 11.76
N TYR A 195 2.28 -9.33 12.46
CA TYR A 195 2.37 -8.47 13.66
C TYR A 195 2.43 -9.26 14.96
N ARG A 196 2.30 -10.59 14.90
CA ARG A 196 2.39 -11.50 16.05
C ARG A 196 1.42 -11.12 17.15
N GLN A 197 0.23 -10.72 16.74
CA GLN A 197 -0.83 -10.47 17.69
C GLN A 197 -1.18 -11.79 18.39
N PRO A 198 -1.36 -11.79 19.71
CA PRO A 198 -1.90 -12.97 20.38
C PRO A 198 -3.24 -13.30 19.72
N VAL A 199 -3.43 -14.58 19.37
CA VAL A 199 -4.73 -15.05 18.92
C VAL A 199 -5.69 -14.80 20.08
N ALA A 200 -6.67 -13.93 19.87
CA ALA A 200 -7.71 -13.73 20.86
C ALA A 200 -8.54 -15.02 20.94
N ASP A 201 -8.55 -15.64 22.12
CA ASP A 201 -9.41 -16.79 22.46
C ASP A 201 -10.90 -16.43 22.40
#